data_AF-A0A3N5QWI2-F1
#
_entry.id   AF-A0A3N5QWI2-F1
#
_cell.length_a   1.000
_cell.length_b   1.000
_cell.length_c   1.000
_cell.angle_alpha   90.00
_cell.angle_beta   90.00
_cell.angle_gamma   90.00
#
_symmetry.space_group_name_H-M   'P 1'
#
loop_
_entity.id
_entity.type
_entity.pdbx_description
1 polymer ?
#
loop_
_entity_poly.entity_id
_entity_poly.type
_entity_poly.pdbx_seq_one_letter_code
_entity_poly.pdbx_strand_id
1 'polypeptide(L)'
;MRLLSYNMAKRPAAWADVFASGADVAMLQEIANPNGIEHPIRVDGEPWQNQVVHHEHVWRNAVAALRDDVQIRWFKPHIAEVIPARGEPLIVMSLYAMWQKPNAATGSSWIYADASAHRLISDLSAFIGSVRGHRIIAAGDLNIFHGYGDKGSPYWTDTIATATHQLDYVFASESIADRISVRALNGIEEWGKSDHARVVVEVGE
;
A
#
# COMPACT_ATOMS: atom_id res chain seq x y z
N MET A 1 1.39 -12.46 -12.88
CA MET A 1 0.66 -12.22 -11.62
C MET A 1 0.40 -10.73 -11.50
N ARG A 2 -0.83 -10.35 -11.16
CA ARG A 2 -1.27 -8.96 -11.06
C ARG A 2 -1.41 -8.56 -9.61
N LEU A 3 -0.71 -7.50 -9.22
CA LEU A 3 -0.80 -6.91 -7.89
C LEU A 3 -1.49 -5.55 -7.96
N LEU A 4 -2.21 -5.20 -6.91
CA LEU A 4 -2.80 -3.87 -6.70
C LEU A 4 -2.14 -3.22 -5.49
N SER A 5 -1.73 -1.96 -5.58
CA SER A 5 -1.46 -1.10 -4.42
C SER A 5 -2.52 -0.01 -4.36
N TYR A 6 -3.13 0.19 -3.18
CA TYR A 6 -4.21 1.16 -3.04
C TYR A 6 -4.41 1.67 -1.62
N ASN A 7 -4.23 2.98 -1.42
CA ASN A 7 -4.72 3.68 -0.24
C ASN A 7 -6.23 3.93 -0.40
N MET A 8 -7.03 3.34 0.49
CA MET A 8 -8.49 3.38 0.44
C MET A 8 -9.09 4.57 1.19
N ALA A 9 -8.27 5.38 1.86
CA ALA A 9 -8.66 6.56 2.63
C ALA A 9 -9.80 6.29 3.62
N LYS A 10 -9.82 5.09 4.19
CA LYS A 10 -10.85 4.60 5.12
C LYS A 10 -12.25 4.59 4.52
N ARG A 11 -12.37 4.55 3.17
CA ARG A 11 -13.66 4.57 2.47
C ARG A 11 -14.13 3.14 2.21
N PRO A 12 -15.25 2.69 2.82
CA PRO A 12 -15.79 1.35 2.56
C PRO A 12 -16.12 1.11 1.08
N ALA A 13 -16.56 2.14 0.36
CA ALA A 13 -16.90 2.03 -1.06
C ALA A 13 -15.70 1.65 -1.94
N ALA A 14 -14.46 1.95 -1.53
CA ALA A 14 -13.25 1.63 -2.27
C ALA A 14 -13.02 0.12 -2.44
N TRP A 15 -13.66 -0.73 -1.60
CA TRP A 15 -13.62 -2.18 -1.77
C TRP A 15 -14.15 -2.64 -3.13
N ALA A 16 -15.17 -1.97 -3.67
CA ALA A 16 -15.67 -2.29 -5.01
C ALA A 16 -14.60 -2.09 -6.11
N ASP A 17 -13.65 -1.17 -5.91
CA ASP A 17 -12.54 -0.97 -6.85
C ASP A 17 -11.47 -2.06 -6.71
N VAL A 18 -11.29 -2.60 -5.50
CA VAL A 18 -10.39 -3.73 -5.22
C VAL A 18 -10.93 -5.00 -5.91
N PHE A 19 -12.23 -5.30 -5.76
CA PHE A 19 -12.83 -6.49 -6.40
C PHE A 19 -12.87 -6.39 -7.93
N ALA A 20 -13.12 -5.19 -8.48
CA ALA A 20 -13.11 -4.97 -9.92
C ALA A 20 -11.70 -4.93 -10.53
N SER A 21 -10.63 -4.93 -9.72
CA SER A 21 -9.26 -4.72 -10.21
C SER A 21 -8.68 -5.88 -11.03
N GLY A 22 -9.26 -7.09 -10.87
CA GLY A 22 -8.73 -8.34 -11.41
C GLY A 22 -7.37 -8.73 -10.83
N ALA A 23 -6.91 -8.09 -9.75
CA ALA A 23 -5.64 -8.41 -9.12
C ALA A 23 -5.71 -9.75 -8.36
N ASP A 24 -4.58 -10.44 -8.32
CA ASP A 24 -4.42 -11.69 -7.59
C ASP A 24 -4.15 -11.42 -6.09
N VAL A 25 -3.38 -10.37 -5.80
CA VAL A 25 -3.01 -9.90 -4.45
C VAL A 25 -3.10 -8.38 -4.38
N ALA A 26 -3.54 -7.84 -3.25
CA ALA A 26 -3.58 -6.40 -3.00
C ALA A 26 -2.74 -5.99 -1.78
N MET A 27 -1.92 -4.95 -1.94
CA MET A 27 -1.20 -4.21 -0.91
C MET A 27 -2.02 -2.96 -0.58
N LEU A 28 -2.79 -3.02 0.50
CA LEU A 28 -3.82 -2.04 0.79
C LEU A 28 -3.45 -1.18 2.01
N GLN A 29 -3.75 0.12 1.94
CA GLN A 29 -3.53 1.10 3.02
C GLN A 29 -4.84 1.78 3.42
N GLU A 30 -4.91 2.24 4.68
CA GLU A 30 -6.09 2.89 5.25
C GLU A 30 -7.41 2.15 4.98
N ILE A 31 -7.39 0.83 5.14
CA ILE A 31 -8.50 -0.04 4.77
C ILE A 31 -9.61 0.09 5.79
N ALA A 32 -10.81 0.46 5.36
CA ALA A 32 -12.00 0.34 6.18
C ALA A 32 -12.37 -1.14 6.39
N ASN A 33 -12.83 -1.49 7.59
CA ASN A 33 -13.29 -2.84 7.88
C ASN A 33 -14.32 -3.31 6.82
N PRO A 34 -14.10 -4.49 6.18
CA PRO A 34 -14.97 -5.04 5.15
C PRO A 34 -16.29 -5.63 5.66
N ASN A 35 -16.63 -5.47 6.95
CA ASN A 35 -17.89 -5.97 7.52
C ASN A 35 -19.10 -5.63 6.64
N GLY A 36 -19.86 -6.65 6.26
CA GLY A 36 -21.05 -6.52 5.39
C GLY A 36 -20.76 -6.63 3.90
N ILE A 37 -19.51 -6.87 3.49
CA ILE A 37 -19.13 -7.13 2.10
C ILE A 37 -19.08 -8.64 1.86
N GLU A 38 -19.98 -9.15 1.02
CA GLU A 38 -19.99 -10.55 0.58
C GLU A 38 -18.96 -10.77 -0.54
N HIS A 39 -17.68 -10.79 -0.19
CA HIS A 39 -16.62 -11.19 -1.11
C HIS A 39 -15.51 -11.93 -0.36
N PRO A 40 -14.97 -13.04 -0.91
CA PRO A 40 -13.86 -13.74 -0.28
C PRO A 40 -12.59 -12.88 -0.40
N ILE A 41 -12.28 -12.14 0.65
CA ILE A 41 -10.93 -11.64 0.87
C ILE A 41 -10.26 -12.52 1.90
N ARG A 42 -8.98 -12.83 1.68
CA ARG A 42 -8.16 -13.51 2.68
C ARG A 42 -7.08 -12.55 3.13
N VAL A 43 -7.02 -12.32 4.42
CA VAL A 43 -6.07 -11.45 5.11
C VAL A 43 -5.53 -12.21 6.32
N ASP A 44 -4.51 -11.66 6.96
CA ASP A 44 -4.04 -12.14 8.25
C ASP A 44 -5.16 -12.11 9.32
N GLY A 45 -4.96 -12.86 10.41
CA GLY A 45 -5.91 -12.96 11.52
C GLY A 45 -5.87 -11.83 12.55
N GLU A 46 -5.10 -10.77 12.33
CA GLU A 46 -5.04 -9.65 13.28
C GLU A 46 -6.36 -8.85 13.29
N PRO A 47 -6.67 -8.15 14.40
CA PRO A 47 -7.84 -7.29 14.48
C PRO A 47 -7.88 -6.19 13.40
N TRP A 48 -9.09 -5.73 13.07
CA TRP A 48 -9.32 -4.58 12.21
C TRP A 48 -9.12 -3.24 12.97
N GLN A 49 -7.91 -3.04 13.50
CA GLN A 49 -7.54 -1.84 14.23
C GLN A 49 -6.09 -1.46 13.93
N ASN A 50 -5.80 -0.18 13.77
CA ASN A 50 -4.44 0.30 13.66
C ASN A 50 -3.78 0.31 15.05
N GLN A 51 -2.72 -0.47 15.22
CA GLN A 51 -2.01 -0.63 16.49
C GLN A 51 -1.25 0.64 16.94
N VAL A 52 -1.08 1.65 16.07
CA VAL A 52 -0.26 2.84 16.35
C VAL A 52 -1.09 4.01 16.90
N VAL A 53 -2.43 3.96 16.83
CA VAL A 53 -3.29 5.07 17.26
C VAL A 53 -4.22 4.60 18.39
N HIS A 54 -4.13 5.24 19.57
CA HIS A 54 -4.98 4.99 20.74
C HIS A 54 -6.45 5.44 20.59
N HIS A 55 -6.95 5.59 19.35
CA HIS A 55 -8.32 6.04 19.07
C HIS A 55 -9.10 4.99 18.27
N GLU A 56 -10.42 5.01 18.46
CA GLU A 56 -11.48 4.07 18.06
C GLU A 56 -11.68 3.88 16.54
N HIS A 57 -10.64 4.09 15.72
CA HIS A 57 -10.78 4.03 14.27
C HIS A 57 -10.48 2.62 13.73
N VAL A 58 -11.53 1.98 13.22
CA VAL A 58 -11.55 0.59 12.70
C VAL A 58 -10.98 0.53 11.27
N TRP A 59 -9.71 0.89 11.10
CA TRP A 59 -8.98 0.74 9.83
C TRP A 59 -7.58 0.16 10.05
N ARG A 60 -7.00 -0.45 9.02
CA ARG A 60 -5.63 -0.98 9.05
C ARG A 60 -4.97 -1.01 7.67
N ASN A 61 -3.70 -1.39 7.62
CA ASN A 61 -3.02 -1.75 6.38
C ASN A 61 -2.92 -3.27 6.31
N ALA A 62 -3.01 -3.84 5.11
CA ALA A 62 -2.98 -5.29 4.94
C ALA A 62 -2.46 -5.68 3.56
N VAL A 63 -1.89 -6.87 3.47
CA VAL A 63 -1.77 -7.65 2.24
C VAL A 63 -2.97 -8.59 2.18
N ALA A 64 -3.73 -8.54 1.10
CA ALA A 64 -4.92 -9.36 0.89
C ALA A 64 -4.75 -10.28 -0.32
N ALA A 65 -5.08 -11.56 -0.17
CA ALA A 65 -5.32 -12.45 -1.29
C ALA A 65 -6.72 -12.19 -1.84
N LEU A 66 -6.82 -11.98 -3.16
CA LEU A 66 -8.09 -11.75 -3.85
C LEU A 66 -8.55 -12.95 -4.67
N ARG A 67 -7.68 -13.96 -4.85
CA ARG A 67 -7.98 -15.21 -5.53
C ARG A 67 -7.60 -16.41 -4.67
N ASP A 68 -8.27 -17.53 -4.89
CA ASP A 68 -8.07 -18.76 -4.12
C ASP A 68 -6.85 -19.57 -4.58
N ASP A 69 -6.40 -19.38 -5.83
CA ASP A 69 -5.24 -20.07 -6.40
C ASP A 69 -3.90 -19.45 -5.98
N VAL A 70 -3.91 -18.34 -5.24
CA VAL A 70 -2.72 -17.74 -4.64
C VAL A 70 -2.57 -18.20 -3.20
N GLN A 71 -1.44 -18.82 -2.87
CA GLN A 71 -1.10 -19.09 -1.48
C GLN A 71 -0.38 -17.87 -0.88
N ILE A 72 -0.74 -17.49 0.34
CA ILE A 72 -0.10 -16.38 1.05
C ILE A 72 0.30 -16.86 2.44
N ARG A 73 1.54 -16.51 2.83
CA ARG A 73 2.05 -16.65 4.18
C ARG A 73 2.33 -15.26 4.74
N TRP A 74 1.48 -14.80 5.67
CA TRP A 74 1.65 -13.52 6.33
C TRP A 74 2.73 -13.59 7.42
N PHE A 75 3.65 -12.63 7.42
CA PHE A 75 4.59 -12.40 8.51
C PHE A 75 4.11 -11.29 9.43
N LYS A 76 3.43 -10.29 8.85
CA LYS A 76 2.72 -9.18 9.50
C LYS A 76 1.48 -8.85 8.65
N PRO A 77 0.51 -8.08 9.15
CA PRO A 77 -0.62 -7.65 8.33
C PRO A 77 -0.20 -7.04 6.99
N HIS A 78 0.83 -6.19 7.00
CA HIS A 78 1.34 -5.48 5.83
C HIS A 78 2.51 -6.18 5.12
N ILE A 79 2.91 -7.39 5.51
CA ILE A 79 4.03 -8.13 4.88
C ILE A 79 3.71 -9.60 4.73
N ALA A 80 3.82 -10.12 3.51
CA ALA A 80 3.57 -11.52 3.25
C ALA A 80 4.49 -12.08 2.16
N GLU A 81 4.70 -13.39 2.20
CA GLU A 81 5.19 -14.15 1.06
C GLU A 81 3.99 -14.59 0.22
N VAL A 82 4.04 -14.28 -1.07
CA VAL A 82 3.08 -14.67 -2.08
C VAL A 82 3.67 -15.83 -2.86
N ILE A 83 2.95 -16.95 -2.86
CA ILE A 83 3.29 -18.17 -3.59
C ILE A 83 2.24 -18.30 -4.70
N PRO A 84 2.55 -17.83 -5.92
CA PRO A 84 1.61 -17.89 -7.03
C PRO A 84 1.45 -19.33 -7.53
N ALA A 85 0.33 -19.64 -8.18
CA ALA A 85 0.11 -20.95 -8.81
C ALA A 85 1.13 -21.27 -9.92
N ARG A 86 1.72 -20.23 -10.53
CA ARG A 86 2.78 -20.31 -11.54
C ARG A 86 3.83 -19.23 -11.28
N GLY A 87 5.09 -19.56 -11.54
CA GLY A 87 6.22 -18.70 -11.24
C GLY A 87 6.78 -18.95 -9.84
N GLU A 88 7.74 -18.13 -9.45
CA GLU A 88 8.47 -18.29 -8.20
C GLU A 88 7.89 -17.39 -7.07
N PRO A 89 7.96 -17.80 -5.79
CA PRO A 89 7.48 -17.02 -4.65
C PRO A 89 8.18 -15.68 -4.45
N LEU A 90 7.47 -14.66 -3.98
CA LEU A 90 8.00 -13.32 -3.74
C LEU A 90 7.47 -12.75 -2.42
N ILE A 91 8.25 -11.85 -1.81
CA ILE A 91 7.79 -11.06 -0.68
C ILE A 91 7.05 -9.83 -1.21
N VAL A 92 5.89 -9.53 -0.64
CA VAL A 92 5.15 -8.30 -0.88
C VAL A 92 4.97 -7.52 0.42
N MET A 93 5.02 -6.19 0.33
CA MET A 93 4.83 -5.29 1.46
C MET A 93 3.90 -4.13 1.11
N SER A 94 2.83 -3.97 1.88
CA SER A 94 1.98 -2.78 1.85
C SER A 94 2.65 -1.64 2.63
N LEU A 95 3.08 -0.60 1.93
CA LEU A 95 3.74 0.56 2.51
C LEU A 95 2.71 1.62 2.89
N TYR A 96 2.65 1.99 4.16
CA TYR A 96 1.87 3.14 4.61
C TYR A 96 2.64 3.95 5.64
N ALA A 97 3.31 5.02 5.20
CA ALA A 97 4.01 5.90 6.11
C ALA A 97 3.01 6.91 6.68
N MET A 98 2.40 6.53 7.79
CA MET A 98 1.38 7.32 8.45
C MET A 98 1.88 8.72 8.83
N TRP A 99 1.07 9.74 8.55
CA TRP A 99 1.26 11.08 9.09
C TRP A 99 1.33 11.06 10.62
N GLN A 100 2.40 11.61 11.17
CA GLN A 100 2.62 11.76 12.60
C GLN A 100 2.62 13.24 12.97
N LYS A 101 2.24 13.53 14.21
CA LYS A 101 2.39 14.85 14.82
C LYS A 101 3.61 14.85 15.74
N PRO A 102 4.37 15.95 15.82
CA PRO A 102 5.39 16.13 16.83
C PRO A 102 4.83 15.95 18.24
N ASN A 103 5.71 15.64 19.19
CA ASN A 103 5.33 15.59 20.59
C ASN A 103 4.71 16.93 21.02
N ALA A 104 3.66 16.89 21.83
CA ALA A 104 2.95 18.09 22.31
C ALA A 104 3.89 19.10 23.00
N ALA A 105 4.98 18.65 23.62
CA ALA A 105 6.00 19.50 24.23
C ALA A 105 6.69 20.46 23.23
N THR A 106 6.66 20.16 21.93
CA THR A 106 7.19 21.04 20.88
C THR A 106 6.28 22.21 20.55
N GLY A 107 5.00 22.16 20.96
CA GLY A 107 3.99 23.15 20.59
C GLY A 107 3.65 23.21 19.09
N SER A 108 4.17 22.28 18.29
CA SER A 108 4.00 22.28 16.83
C SER A 108 2.74 21.52 16.40
N SER A 109 2.06 22.05 15.38
CA SER A 109 0.94 21.39 14.67
C SER A 109 1.37 20.74 13.35
N TRP A 110 2.67 20.74 13.04
CA TRP A 110 3.21 20.14 11.82
C TRP A 110 2.85 18.65 11.71
N ILE A 111 2.77 18.14 10.49
CA ILE A 111 2.64 16.70 10.22
C ILE A 111 3.81 16.23 9.38
N TYR A 112 4.30 15.02 9.65
CA TYR A 112 5.42 14.43 8.93
C TYR A 112 5.28 12.91 8.85
N ALA A 113 5.85 12.29 7.82
CA ALA A 113 5.77 10.84 7.62
C ALA A 113 7.11 10.12 7.92
N ASP A 114 8.20 10.87 8.10
CA ASP A 114 9.58 10.40 8.12
C ASP A 114 9.79 9.22 9.08
N ALA A 115 9.38 9.36 10.33
CA ALA A 115 9.58 8.31 11.32
C ALA A 115 8.73 7.05 11.02
N SER A 116 7.55 7.19 10.43
CA SER A 116 6.77 6.05 9.95
C SER A 116 7.45 5.36 8.77
N ALA A 117 7.97 6.14 7.81
CA ALA A 117 8.74 5.60 6.68
C ALA A 117 10.00 4.85 7.14
N HIS A 118 10.73 5.36 8.14
CA HIS A 118 11.88 4.66 8.73
C HIS A 118 11.50 3.31 9.34
N ARG A 119 10.35 3.19 10.00
CA ARG A 119 9.87 1.90 10.54
C ARG A 119 9.56 0.91 9.43
N LEU A 120 8.95 1.36 8.32
CA LEU A 120 8.70 0.50 7.15
C LEU A 120 10.01 0.01 6.53
N ILE A 121 10.99 0.90 6.37
CA ILE A 121 12.33 0.52 5.87
C ILE A 121 12.98 -0.51 6.81
N SER A 122 12.87 -0.32 8.12
CA SER A 122 13.37 -1.27 9.11
C SER A 122 12.68 -2.64 8.98
N ASP A 123 11.36 -2.66 8.82
CA ASP A 123 10.60 -3.90 8.61
C ASP A 123 11.00 -4.62 7.32
N LEU A 124 11.18 -3.87 6.22
CA LEU A 124 11.59 -4.40 4.93
C LEU A 124 12.99 -5.01 4.98
N SER A 125 13.90 -4.40 5.75
CA SER A 125 15.31 -4.84 5.83
C SER A 125 15.48 -6.26 6.36
N ALA A 126 14.53 -6.75 7.17
CA ALA A 126 14.54 -8.12 7.68
C ALA A 126 14.42 -9.19 6.57
N PHE A 127 13.97 -8.80 5.37
CA PHE A 127 13.80 -9.70 4.22
C PHE A 127 14.96 -9.61 3.21
N ILE A 128 15.97 -8.75 3.47
CA ILE A 128 17.15 -8.58 2.63
C ILE A 128 18.30 -9.42 3.21
N GLY A 129 18.25 -10.73 2.97
CA GLY A 129 19.19 -11.72 3.53
C GLY A 129 20.47 -11.96 2.73
N SER A 130 20.69 -11.23 1.64
CA SER A 130 21.83 -11.39 0.72
C SER A 130 22.11 -10.07 0.01
N VAL A 131 23.18 -10.00 -0.79
CA VAL A 131 23.51 -8.76 -1.56
C VAL A 131 22.63 -8.63 -2.81
N ARG A 132 22.22 -9.75 -3.41
CA ARG A 132 21.38 -9.82 -4.62
C ARG A 132 20.45 -11.04 -4.57
N GLY A 133 19.45 -11.04 -5.44
CA GLY A 133 18.60 -12.20 -5.71
C GLY A 133 17.32 -12.28 -4.89
N HIS A 134 17.03 -11.31 -4.01
CA HIS A 134 15.71 -11.23 -3.35
C HIS A 134 14.63 -10.98 -4.38
N ARG A 135 13.41 -11.43 -4.11
CA ARG A 135 12.25 -11.16 -4.97
C ARG A 135 11.22 -10.44 -4.11
N ILE A 136 11.37 -9.12 -4.00
CA ILE A 136 10.58 -8.26 -3.12
C ILE A 136 9.90 -7.19 -3.96
N ILE A 137 8.60 -6.98 -3.70
CA ILE A 137 7.84 -5.83 -4.20
C ILE A 137 7.21 -5.13 -3.00
N ALA A 138 7.52 -3.86 -2.79
CA ALA A 138 6.94 -3.05 -1.73
C ALA A 138 6.24 -1.85 -2.35
N ALA A 139 4.96 -1.63 -2.04
CA ALA A 139 4.20 -0.56 -2.66
C ALA A 139 3.15 0.05 -1.74
N GLY A 140 2.91 1.34 -1.92
CA GLY A 140 1.84 2.09 -1.26
C GLY A 140 2.20 3.53 -0.98
N ASP A 141 1.36 4.16 -0.18
CA ASP A 141 1.42 5.57 0.19
C ASP A 141 2.51 5.85 1.25
N LEU A 142 3.55 6.57 0.84
CA LEU A 142 4.62 7.01 1.72
C LEU A 142 4.38 8.40 2.32
N ASN A 143 3.34 9.12 1.90
CA ASN A 143 3.12 10.50 2.36
C ASN A 143 4.39 11.38 2.22
N ILE A 144 5.22 11.07 1.22
CA ILE A 144 6.46 11.77 0.91
C ILE A 144 6.38 12.18 -0.55
N PHE A 145 6.58 13.47 -0.83
CA PHE A 145 6.53 14.02 -2.19
C PHE A 145 7.74 13.62 -3.02
N HIS A 146 7.49 13.18 -4.25
CA HIS A 146 8.56 12.89 -5.20
C HIS A 146 9.23 14.20 -5.66
N GLY A 147 10.57 14.27 -5.60
CA GLY A 147 11.35 15.37 -6.19
C GLY A 147 11.49 16.64 -5.35
N TYR A 148 11.37 16.55 -4.02
CA TYR A 148 11.46 17.64 -3.03
C TYR A 148 10.31 18.67 -3.03
N GLY A 149 9.73 18.87 -1.84
CA GLY A 149 9.01 20.09 -1.46
C GLY A 149 7.59 20.24 -1.97
N ASP A 150 6.89 21.21 -1.40
CA ASP A 150 5.44 21.36 -1.52
C ASP A 150 4.95 22.07 -2.81
N LYS A 151 5.87 22.31 -3.75
CA LYS A 151 5.69 23.13 -4.96
C LYS A 151 4.89 24.44 -4.74
N GLY A 152 4.95 25.04 -3.54
CA GLY A 152 4.30 26.32 -3.23
C GLY A 152 2.88 26.22 -2.64
N SER A 153 2.57 25.15 -1.91
CA SER A 153 1.25 24.85 -1.35
C SER A 153 0.76 25.81 -0.24
N PRO A 154 -0.41 26.47 -0.38
CA PRO A 154 -1.32 26.71 0.73
C PRO A 154 -2.17 25.44 0.99
N TYR A 155 -1.51 24.44 1.55
CA TYR A 155 -2.00 23.22 2.23
C TYR A 155 -2.67 22.06 1.45
N TRP A 156 -2.47 21.96 0.13
CA TRP A 156 -2.70 20.76 -0.70
C TRP A 156 -4.13 20.45 -1.14
N THR A 157 -4.71 21.28 -2.01
CA THR A 157 -6.02 21.04 -2.65
C THR A 157 -5.88 20.56 -4.10
N ASP A 158 -5.67 19.27 -4.28
CA ASP A 158 -5.82 18.64 -5.59
C ASP A 158 -7.21 17.99 -5.71
N THR A 159 -7.91 18.26 -6.80
CA THR A 159 -9.02 17.42 -7.25
C THR A 159 -8.46 16.28 -8.09
N ILE A 160 -9.25 15.23 -8.35
CA ILE A 160 -8.87 14.16 -9.29
C ILE A 160 -8.43 14.75 -10.65
N ALA A 161 -9.09 15.81 -11.11
CA ALA A 161 -8.77 16.47 -12.38
C ALA A 161 -7.47 17.30 -12.36
N THR A 162 -6.92 17.57 -11.18
CA THR A 162 -5.74 18.42 -10.98
C THR A 162 -4.66 17.74 -10.15
N ALA A 163 -4.73 16.43 -9.96
CA ALA A 163 -3.80 15.70 -9.11
C ALA A 163 -2.37 15.75 -9.68
N THR A 164 -1.47 16.37 -8.92
CA THR A 164 -0.05 16.55 -9.30
C THR A 164 0.92 15.93 -8.31
N HIS A 165 0.43 15.45 -7.17
CA HIS A 165 1.24 14.85 -6.11
C HIS A 165 1.41 13.35 -6.31
N GLN A 166 2.67 12.91 -6.26
CA GLN A 166 3.02 11.51 -6.17
C GLN A 166 3.38 11.19 -4.72
N LEU A 167 2.51 10.45 -4.06
CA LEU A 167 2.68 9.94 -2.69
C LEU A 167 2.78 8.41 -2.65
N ASP A 168 2.24 7.75 -3.66
CA ASP A 168 2.28 6.30 -3.85
C ASP A 168 3.51 5.88 -4.66
N TYR A 169 4.21 4.86 -4.17
CA TYR A 169 5.44 4.34 -4.78
C TYR A 169 5.40 2.84 -4.93
N VAL A 170 6.19 2.33 -5.87
CA VAL A 170 6.49 0.91 -6.04
C VAL A 170 8.00 0.76 -6.03
N PHE A 171 8.51 -0.07 -5.12
CA PHE A 171 9.88 -0.52 -5.07
C PHE A 171 9.93 -2.00 -5.41
N ALA A 172 10.89 -2.40 -6.23
CA ALA A 172 11.10 -3.79 -6.60
C ALA A 172 12.58 -4.15 -6.48
N SER A 173 12.86 -5.41 -6.15
CA SER A 173 14.22 -5.94 -6.22
C SER A 173 14.76 -5.89 -7.65
N GLU A 174 16.04 -5.54 -7.80
CA GLU A 174 16.75 -5.48 -9.10
C GLU A 174 16.57 -6.78 -9.91
N SER A 175 16.63 -7.93 -9.25
CA SER A 175 16.54 -9.29 -9.83
C SER A 175 15.22 -9.60 -10.58
N ILE A 176 14.18 -8.79 -10.37
CA ILE A 176 12.86 -8.96 -11.00
C ILE A 176 12.39 -7.67 -11.67
N ALA A 177 13.19 -6.59 -11.64
CA ALA A 177 12.77 -5.29 -12.13
C ALA A 177 12.47 -5.29 -13.64
N ASP A 178 13.17 -6.13 -14.41
CA ASP A 178 12.96 -6.34 -15.84
C ASP A 178 11.70 -7.16 -16.17
N ARG A 179 11.13 -7.86 -15.19
CA ARG A 179 9.89 -8.64 -15.31
C ARG A 179 8.66 -7.90 -14.80
N ILE A 180 8.82 -6.65 -14.35
CA ILE A 180 7.73 -5.88 -13.74
C ILE A 180 7.31 -4.75 -14.66
N SER A 181 6.00 -4.57 -14.82
CA SER A 181 5.44 -3.32 -15.34
C SER A 181 4.54 -2.68 -14.30
N VAL A 182 4.60 -1.35 -14.20
CA VAL A 182 3.86 -0.56 -13.21
C VAL A 182 3.02 0.48 -13.93
N ARG A 183 1.76 0.63 -13.53
CA ARG A 183 0.86 1.66 -14.06
C ARG A 183 0.02 2.26 -12.94
N ALA A 184 0.07 3.58 -12.80
CA ALA A 184 -0.92 4.31 -12.03
C ALA A 184 -2.23 4.43 -12.85
N LEU A 185 -3.36 4.14 -12.22
CA LEU A 185 -4.71 4.31 -12.75
C LEU A 185 -5.19 5.74 -12.42
N ASN A 186 -4.49 6.75 -12.95
CA ASN A 186 -4.65 8.15 -12.55
C ASN A 186 -5.46 8.98 -13.58
N GLY A 187 -6.11 8.34 -14.55
CA GLY A 187 -7.13 8.98 -15.37
C GLY A 187 -8.43 9.21 -14.58
N ILE A 188 -9.23 10.21 -14.96
CA ILE A 188 -10.48 10.57 -14.27
C ILE A 188 -11.42 9.35 -14.12
N GLU A 189 -11.58 8.58 -15.19
CA GLU A 189 -12.43 7.38 -15.20
C GLU A 189 -11.76 6.16 -14.55
N GLU A 190 -10.44 6.22 -14.32
CA GLU A 190 -9.64 5.14 -13.78
C GLU A 190 -9.29 5.33 -12.29
N TRP A 191 -9.60 6.48 -11.68
CA TRP A 191 -9.14 6.84 -10.34
C TRP A 191 -9.66 5.88 -9.25
N GLY A 192 -10.97 5.64 -9.23
CA GLY A 192 -11.66 4.89 -8.19
C GLY A 192 -12.33 5.80 -7.15
N LYS A 193 -12.72 5.23 -6.01
CA LYS A 193 -13.55 5.90 -4.98
C LYS A 193 -12.74 6.49 -3.82
N SER A 194 -11.43 6.28 -3.79
CA SER A 194 -10.48 6.93 -2.89
C SER A 194 -10.05 8.31 -3.42
N ASP A 195 -9.40 9.10 -2.57
CA ASP A 195 -8.64 10.28 -2.98
C ASP A 195 -7.23 9.93 -3.50
N HIS A 196 -6.79 8.68 -3.36
CA HIS A 196 -5.60 8.14 -4.05
C HIS A 196 -5.96 7.42 -5.35
N ALA A 197 -5.05 7.44 -6.31
CA ALA A 197 -5.13 6.60 -7.50
C ALA A 197 -4.69 5.16 -7.17
N ARG A 198 -5.25 4.19 -7.89
CA ARG A 198 -4.82 2.78 -7.80
C ARG A 198 -3.52 2.60 -8.56
N VAL A 199 -2.61 1.77 -8.05
CA VAL A 199 -1.38 1.39 -8.78
C VAL A 199 -1.41 -0.10 -9.07
N VAL A 200 -1.31 -0.46 -10.34
CA VAL A 200 -1.26 -1.84 -10.81
C VAL A 200 0.19 -2.22 -11.08
N VAL A 201 0.59 -3.39 -10.59
CA VAL A 201 1.90 -3.98 -10.84
C VAL A 201 1.71 -5.34 -11.47
N GLU A 202 2.16 -5.51 -12.71
CA GLU A 202 2.19 -6.81 -13.38
C GLU A 202 3.57 -7.43 -13.23
N VAL A 203 3.60 -8.67 -12.77
CA VAL A 203 4.81 -9.48 -12.61
C VAL A 203 4.79 -10.61 -13.64
N GLY A 204 5.72 -10.53 -14.60
CA GLY A 204 5.97 -11.57 -15.60
C GLY A 204 6.62 -12.82 -15.01
N GLU A 205 6.65 -13.89 -15.80
CA GLU A 205 7.38 -15.13 -15.48
C GLU A 205 8.90 -14.92 -15.51
#